data_AF-A0A9Q0YRD2-F1
#
_entry.id   AF-A0A9Q0YRD2-F1
#
_cell.length_a   1.000
_cell.length_b   1.000
_cell.length_c   1.000
_cell.angle_alpha   90.00
_cell.angle_beta   90.00
_cell.angle_gamma   90.00
#
_symmetry.space_group_name_H-M   'P 1'
#
loop_
_entity.id
_entity.type
_entity.pdbx_description
1 polymer ?
#
loop_
_entity_poly.entity_id
_entity_poly.type
_entity_poly.pdbx_seq_one_letter_code
_entity_poly.pdbx_strand_id
1 'polypeptide(L)'
;MLRTDGFRCSPIDFCQYPLARFGGLDPSTPKLGFEKVKDLMDASEAVKKIFSLEFADDKEINAYRRAKLVKAVQKDATDQSSLPVSITLQTLNIRNAAKQLSLARKDMGAKQRLLGIIGRRRRTLKYLRQTDYERFERLLKELRITYVLPPAHVRYHTRRYLEKLVVRKKAREEKLKALREFLDDRKEKQLREIAILKKELGHELTKEDEDILARMKDDS
;
A
#
# COMPACT_ATOMS: atom_id res chain seq x y z
N MET A 1 31.54 18.28 6.52
CA MET A 1 31.07 17.20 5.64
C MET A 1 29.82 16.54 6.24
N LEU A 2 28.64 17.16 6.07
CA LEU A 2 27.38 16.53 6.48
C LEU A 2 26.86 15.69 5.32
N ARG A 3 27.13 14.37 5.39
CA ARG A 3 26.51 13.39 4.49
C ARG A 3 25.00 13.49 4.67
N THR A 4 24.32 14.05 3.68
CA THR A 4 22.85 14.07 3.62
C THR A 4 22.34 12.68 3.25
N ASP A 5 22.45 11.75 4.20
CA ASP A 5 21.67 10.51 4.22
C ASP A 5 20.22 10.88 4.57
N GLY A 6 19.50 11.54 3.65
CA GLY A 6 18.19 12.12 4.00
C GLY A 6 17.19 12.30 2.86
N PHE A 7 17.59 12.06 1.61
CA PHE A 7 16.66 11.81 0.51
C PHE A 7 17.16 10.61 -0.28
N ARG A 8 17.33 9.48 0.43
CA ARG A 8 16.93 8.23 -0.24
C ARG A 8 15.52 8.53 -0.71
N CYS A 9 15.27 8.46 -2.03
CA CYS A 9 13.93 8.20 -2.52
C CYS A 9 13.28 7.32 -1.45
N SER A 10 12.14 7.73 -0.85
CA SER A 10 11.35 6.75 -0.10
C SER A 10 11.42 5.50 -0.97
N PRO A 11 11.89 4.36 -0.43
CA PRO A 11 11.81 3.14 -1.18
C PRO A 11 10.35 3.14 -1.61
N ILE A 12 10.10 3.38 -2.89
CA ILE A 12 8.88 2.87 -3.43
C ILE A 12 9.05 1.42 -3.03
N ASP A 13 8.14 0.91 -2.22
CA ASP A 13 8.13 -0.46 -1.71
C ASP A 13 7.98 -1.47 -2.89
N PHE A 14 8.65 -1.22 -4.01
CA PHE A 14 9.08 -2.14 -5.05
C PHE A 14 9.90 -3.31 -4.49
N CYS A 15 10.30 -3.27 -3.22
CA CYS A 15 11.07 -4.32 -2.55
C CYS A 15 10.23 -5.44 -1.91
N GLN A 16 8.90 -5.38 -1.95
CA GLN A 16 8.11 -6.60 -1.94
C GLN A 16 7.76 -6.94 -3.40
N TYR A 17 7.92 -8.20 -3.80
CA TYR A 17 7.76 -8.73 -5.15
C TYR A 17 8.97 -8.59 -6.10
N PRO A 18 10.14 -9.19 -5.78
CA PRO A 18 10.72 -10.03 -6.81
C PRO A 18 9.65 -11.10 -7.12
N LEU A 19 8.98 -11.02 -8.27
CA LEU A 19 8.29 -12.21 -8.75
C LEU A 19 9.37 -13.25 -8.99
N ALA A 20 9.57 -14.13 -8.01
CA ALA A 20 10.14 -15.45 -8.22
C ALA A 20 9.52 -16.04 -9.49
N ARG A 21 10.26 -16.90 -10.21
CA ARG A 21 9.82 -17.43 -11.51
C ARG A 21 8.35 -17.90 -11.47
N PHE A 22 7.95 -18.54 -10.38
CA PHE A 22 6.57 -18.93 -10.10
C PHE A 22 5.79 -17.94 -9.21
N GLY A 23 6.47 -17.22 -8.31
CA GLY A 23 5.83 -16.22 -7.44
C GLY A 23 5.02 -16.91 -6.35
N GLY A 24 3.72 -17.12 -6.61
CA GLY A 24 2.77 -17.90 -5.78
C GLY A 24 1.92 -18.85 -6.63
N LEU A 25 2.52 -19.37 -7.71
CA LEU A 25 1.93 -20.40 -8.55
C LEU A 25 2.59 -21.73 -8.23
N ASP A 26 1.80 -22.79 -8.17
CA ASP A 26 2.31 -24.14 -7.92
C ASP A 26 2.96 -24.67 -9.20
N PRO A 27 4.24 -25.07 -9.19
CA PRO A 27 4.95 -25.49 -10.40
C PRO A 27 4.31 -26.69 -11.11
N SER A 28 3.66 -27.57 -10.36
CA SER A 28 2.96 -28.76 -10.87
C SER A 28 1.68 -28.43 -11.67
N THR A 29 1.16 -27.19 -11.59
CA THR A 29 -0.04 -26.82 -12.35
C THR A 29 0.18 -26.96 -13.86
N PRO A 30 -0.82 -27.46 -14.62
CA PRO A 30 -0.68 -27.62 -16.06
C PRO A 30 -0.61 -26.26 -16.78
N LYS A 31 0.03 -26.25 -17.95
CA LYS A 31 0.08 -25.09 -18.85
C LYS A 31 -1.34 -24.66 -19.24
N LEU A 32 -1.48 -23.37 -19.56
CA LEU A 32 -2.75 -22.79 -19.96
C LEU A 32 -3.36 -23.54 -21.16
N GLY A 33 -4.63 -23.94 -21.06
CA GLY A 33 -5.35 -24.65 -22.11
C GLY A 33 -5.38 -26.17 -21.95
N PHE A 34 -4.47 -26.74 -21.18
CA PHE A 34 -4.39 -28.20 -20.94
C PHE A 34 -5.21 -28.66 -19.73
N GLU A 35 -5.82 -27.74 -18.98
CA GLU A 35 -6.63 -28.03 -17.77
C GLU A 35 -7.82 -28.97 -18.05
N LYS A 36 -8.40 -28.94 -19.25
CA LYS A 36 -9.66 -29.64 -19.57
C LYS A 36 -9.47 -30.90 -20.42
N VAL A 37 -8.23 -31.26 -20.75
CA VAL A 37 -7.94 -32.40 -21.64
C VAL A 37 -7.97 -33.69 -20.82
N LYS A 38 -8.89 -34.60 -21.14
CA LYS A 38 -9.06 -35.89 -20.43
C LYS A 38 -7.85 -36.79 -20.61
N ASP A 39 -7.32 -36.85 -21.82
CA ASP A 39 -6.15 -37.67 -22.17
C ASP A 39 -4.91 -37.32 -21.32
N LEU A 40 -4.81 -36.07 -20.86
CA LEU A 40 -3.70 -35.64 -20.01
C LEU A 40 -3.84 -36.14 -18.57
N MET A 41 -5.07 -36.36 -18.09
CA MET A 41 -5.34 -36.92 -16.77
C MET A 41 -5.00 -38.40 -16.72
N ASP A 42 -5.21 -39.12 -17.82
CA ASP A 42 -4.92 -40.55 -17.95
C ASP A 42 -3.45 -40.84 -18.34
N ALA A 43 -2.71 -39.81 -18.78
CA ALA A 43 -1.32 -39.94 -19.19
C ALA A 43 -0.36 -40.27 -18.03
N SER A 44 0.82 -40.78 -18.40
CA SER A 44 1.91 -41.08 -17.48
C SER A 44 2.42 -39.82 -16.75
N GLU A 45 3.00 -40.02 -15.56
CA GLU A 45 3.52 -38.93 -14.72
C GLU A 45 4.57 -38.08 -15.46
N ALA A 46 5.40 -38.71 -16.29
CA ALA A 46 6.38 -38.01 -17.11
C ALA A 46 5.72 -37.02 -18.08
N VAL A 47 4.62 -37.42 -18.74
CA VAL A 47 3.87 -36.56 -19.65
C VAL A 47 3.21 -35.41 -18.88
N LYS A 48 2.59 -35.70 -17.73
CA LYS A 48 2.01 -34.66 -16.85
C LYS A 48 3.06 -33.63 -16.43
N LYS A 49 4.28 -34.08 -16.14
CA LYS A 49 5.41 -33.21 -15.79
C LYS A 49 5.85 -32.32 -16.95
N ILE A 50 5.91 -32.82 -18.19
CA ILE A 50 6.24 -32.02 -19.38
C ILE A 50 5.22 -30.88 -19.60
N PHE A 51 3.94 -31.15 -19.37
CA PHE A 51 2.87 -30.16 -19.50
C PHE A 51 2.66 -29.28 -18.27
N SER A 52 3.50 -29.40 -17.24
CA SER A 52 3.44 -28.56 -16.05
C SER A 52 4.10 -27.18 -16.26
N LEU A 53 3.83 -26.23 -15.35
CA LEU A 53 4.48 -24.92 -15.35
C LEU A 53 5.99 -25.01 -15.05
N GLU A 54 6.48 -26.09 -14.42
CA GLU A 54 7.93 -26.30 -14.19
C GLU A 54 8.73 -26.20 -15.50
N PHE A 55 8.21 -26.85 -16.54
CA PHE A 55 8.81 -26.93 -17.89
C PHE A 55 8.22 -25.89 -18.85
N ALA A 56 7.52 -24.88 -18.33
CA ALA A 56 6.98 -23.80 -19.13
C ALA A 56 7.99 -22.66 -19.34
N ASP A 57 7.90 -22.03 -20.51
CA ASP A 57 8.66 -20.81 -20.80
C ASP A 57 8.14 -19.62 -19.97
N ASP A 58 8.99 -18.62 -19.76
CA ASP A 58 8.58 -17.38 -19.06
C ASP A 58 7.40 -16.68 -19.77
N LYS A 59 7.27 -16.83 -21.10
CA LYS A 59 6.13 -16.35 -21.87
C LYS A 59 4.84 -17.10 -21.51
N GLU A 60 4.90 -18.42 -21.41
CA GLU A 60 3.78 -19.29 -21.04
C GLU A 60 3.35 -19.03 -19.59
N ILE A 61 4.30 -18.91 -18.67
CA ILE A 61 4.04 -18.56 -17.27
C ILE A 61 3.34 -17.20 -17.18
N ASN A 62 3.78 -16.22 -17.96
CA ASN A 62 3.15 -14.91 -18.01
C ASN A 62 1.74 -14.96 -18.61
N ALA A 63 1.52 -15.78 -19.64
CA ALA A 63 0.19 -16.00 -20.21
C ALA A 63 -0.76 -16.64 -19.19
N TYR A 64 -0.29 -17.63 -18.44
CA TYR A 64 -1.05 -18.27 -17.37
C TYR A 64 -1.40 -17.27 -16.24
N ARG A 65 -0.43 -16.47 -15.79
CA ARG A 65 -0.67 -15.38 -14.81
C ARG A 65 -1.69 -14.38 -15.30
N ARG A 66 -1.59 -13.99 -16.57
CA ARG A 66 -2.54 -13.09 -17.21
C ARG A 66 -3.94 -13.67 -17.16
N ALA A 67 -4.13 -14.91 -17.59
CA ALA A 67 -5.43 -15.57 -17.57
C ALA A 67 -5.99 -15.67 -16.15
N LYS A 68 -5.18 -16.08 -15.16
CA LYS A 68 -5.61 -16.19 -13.75
C LYS A 68 -6.06 -14.85 -13.16
N LEU A 69 -5.31 -13.78 -13.39
CA LEU A 69 -5.66 -12.44 -12.89
C LEU A 69 -6.88 -11.85 -13.60
N VAL A 70 -7.00 -12.06 -14.91
CA VAL A 70 -8.17 -11.59 -15.68
C VAL A 70 -9.43 -12.32 -15.23
N LYS A 71 -9.39 -13.65 -15.07
CA LYS A 71 -10.51 -14.46 -14.57
C LYS A 71 -11.04 -13.98 -13.22
N ALA A 72 -10.18 -13.46 -12.35
CA ALA A 72 -10.60 -12.98 -11.03
C ALA A 72 -11.38 -11.66 -11.08
N VAL A 73 -11.11 -10.80 -12.07
CA VAL A 73 -11.58 -9.40 -12.11
C VAL A 73 -12.63 -9.16 -13.19
N GLN A 74 -12.64 -9.99 -14.24
CA GLN A 74 -13.57 -9.87 -15.37
C GLN A 74 -15.02 -9.97 -14.91
N LYS A 75 -15.91 -9.23 -15.59
CA LYS A 75 -17.35 -9.32 -15.33
C LYS A 75 -17.94 -10.57 -15.98
N ASP A 76 -17.59 -10.78 -17.25
CA ASP A 76 -18.09 -11.86 -18.10
C ASP A 76 -16.89 -12.66 -18.64
N ALA A 77 -17.11 -13.93 -19.02
CA ALA A 77 -16.04 -14.82 -19.48
C ALA A 77 -15.36 -14.36 -20.79
N THR A 78 -16.04 -13.54 -21.57
CA THR A 78 -15.57 -13.00 -22.86
C THR A 78 -15.01 -11.59 -22.75
N ASP A 79 -15.05 -10.98 -21.56
CA ASP A 79 -14.61 -9.60 -21.36
C ASP A 79 -13.07 -9.51 -21.34
N GLN A 80 -12.51 -8.87 -22.35
CA GLN A 80 -11.06 -8.69 -22.49
C GLN A 80 -10.61 -7.23 -22.39
N SER A 81 -11.53 -6.28 -22.51
CA SER A 81 -11.20 -4.87 -22.74
C SER A 81 -11.82 -3.90 -21.74
N SER A 82 -12.60 -4.37 -20.77
CA SER A 82 -13.14 -3.51 -19.71
C SER A 82 -12.05 -2.80 -18.91
N LEU A 83 -12.43 -1.70 -18.26
CA LEU A 83 -11.51 -0.91 -17.43
C LEU A 83 -10.81 -1.75 -16.35
N PRO A 84 -11.53 -2.62 -15.60
CA PRO A 84 -10.90 -3.49 -14.62
C PRO A 84 -9.85 -4.42 -15.24
N VAL A 85 -10.19 -5.08 -16.34
CA VAL A 85 -9.28 -5.96 -17.07
C VAL A 85 -8.07 -5.20 -17.62
N SER A 86 -8.26 -4.00 -18.16
CA SER A 86 -7.14 -3.17 -18.61
C SER A 86 -6.17 -2.82 -17.47
N ILE A 87 -6.68 -2.50 -16.27
CA ILE A 87 -5.85 -2.20 -15.09
C ILE A 87 -5.10 -3.45 -14.61
N THR A 88 -5.71 -4.64 -14.65
CA THR A 88 -5.05 -5.90 -14.25
C THR A 88 -3.88 -6.21 -15.18
N LEU A 89 -4.09 -6.07 -16.49
CA LEU A 89 -3.05 -6.24 -17.52
C LEU A 89 -1.91 -5.24 -17.35
N GLN A 90 -2.23 -3.96 -17.15
CA GLN A 90 -1.22 -2.93 -16.89
C GLN A 90 -0.43 -3.23 -15.61
N THR A 91 -1.09 -3.75 -14.57
CA THR A 91 -0.44 -4.12 -13.31
C THR A 91 0.50 -5.32 -13.48
N LEU A 92 0.11 -6.33 -14.24
CA LEU A 92 0.98 -7.45 -14.60
C LEU A 92 2.21 -6.97 -15.39
N ASN A 93 2.00 -6.09 -16.37
CA ASN A 93 3.09 -5.52 -17.16
C ASN A 93 4.05 -4.67 -16.31
N ILE A 94 3.54 -3.87 -15.37
CA ILE A 94 4.36 -3.11 -14.41
C ILE A 94 5.23 -4.04 -13.58
N ARG A 95 4.64 -5.13 -13.05
CA ARG A 95 5.36 -6.13 -12.25
C ARG A 95 6.48 -6.81 -13.05
N ASN A 96 6.18 -7.23 -14.29
CA ASN A 96 7.16 -7.85 -15.18
C ASN A 96 8.28 -6.88 -15.59
N ALA A 97 7.93 -5.65 -15.97
CA ALA A 97 8.90 -4.63 -16.35
C ALA A 97 9.79 -4.21 -15.17
N ALA A 98 9.24 -4.14 -13.95
CA ALA A 98 10.03 -3.85 -12.75
C ALA A 98 11.07 -4.95 -12.47
N LYS A 99 10.72 -6.23 -12.67
CA LYS A 99 11.66 -7.36 -12.57
C LYS A 99 12.79 -7.26 -13.58
N GLN A 100 12.50 -6.87 -14.82
CA GLN A 100 13.56 -6.72 -15.84
C GLN A 100 14.45 -5.51 -15.55
N LEU A 101 13.88 -4.40 -15.09
CA LEU A 101 14.63 -3.18 -14.78
C LEU A 101 15.53 -3.33 -13.53
N SER A 102 15.19 -4.23 -12.60
CA SER A 102 16.06 -4.51 -11.45
C SER A 102 17.39 -5.15 -11.88
N LEU A 103 17.36 -5.99 -12.92
CA LEU A 103 18.53 -6.58 -13.58
C LEU A 103 19.20 -5.55 -14.52
N ALA A 104 18.42 -4.88 -15.36
CA ALA A 104 18.90 -3.95 -16.38
C ALA A 104 18.72 -2.48 -15.96
N ARG A 105 19.47 -2.03 -14.95
CA ARG A 105 19.31 -0.69 -14.37
C ARG A 105 19.62 0.47 -15.33
N LYS A 106 20.42 0.24 -16.36
CA LYS A 106 20.87 1.26 -17.32
C LYS A 106 19.94 1.44 -18.53
N ASP A 107 18.93 0.59 -18.70
CA ASP A 107 17.98 0.72 -19.82
C ASP A 107 16.97 1.85 -19.55
N MET A 108 17.28 3.05 -20.06
CA MET A 108 16.44 4.23 -19.94
C MET A 108 15.14 4.11 -20.75
N GLY A 109 15.16 3.39 -21.88
CA GLY A 109 13.98 3.17 -22.71
C GLY A 109 12.94 2.30 -21.99
N ALA A 110 13.39 1.22 -21.34
CA ALA A 110 12.51 0.39 -20.50
C ALA A 110 11.93 1.18 -19.32
N LYS A 111 12.74 2.02 -18.67
CA LYS A 111 12.27 2.90 -17.59
C LYS A 111 11.20 3.88 -18.05
N GLN A 112 11.39 4.50 -19.22
CA GLN A 112 10.39 5.41 -19.79
C GLN A 112 9.09 4.68 -20.13
N ARG A 113 9.15 3.49 -20.74
CA ARG A 113 7.98 2.65 -21.01
C ARG A 113 7.23 2.30 -19.71
N LEU A 114 7.96 1.90 -18.66
CA LEU A 114 7.39 1.61 -17.35
C LEU A 114 6.64 2.81 -16.76
N LEU A 115 7.26 4.00 -16.76
CA LEU A 115 6.61 5.23 -16.29
C LEU A 115 5.34 5.55 -17.10
N GLY A 116 5.37 5.32 -18.42
CA GLY A 116 4.20 5.45 -19.30
C GLY A 116 3.03 4.53 -18.89
N ILE A 117 3.32 3.26 -18.61
CA ILE A 117 2.30 2.28 -18.16
C ILE A 117 1.75 2.66 -16.79
N ILE A 118 2.61 3.08 -15.84
CA ILE A 118 2.17 3.56 -14.51
C ILE A 118 1.24 4.78 -14.66
N GLY A 119 1.59 5.73 -15.53
CA GLY A 119 0.78 6.90 -15.81
C GLY A 119 -0.55 6.56 -16.48
N ARG A 120 -0.58 5.60 -17.40
CA ARG A 120 -1.82 5.09 -18.01
C ARG A 120 -2.71 4.44 -16.93
N ARG A 121 -2.16 3.59 -16.07
CA ARG A 121 -2.89 2.94 -14.96
C ARG A 121 -3.50 3.93 -13.99
N ARG A 122 -2.76 4.97 -13.60
CA ARG A 122 -3.27 6.02 -12.72
C ARG A 122 -4.46 6.75 -13.34
N ARG A 123 -4.42 7.02 -14.65
CA ARG A 123 -5.53 7.64 -15.39
C ARG A 123 -6.75 6.71 -15.44
N THR A 124 -6.55 5.43 -15.78
CA THR A 124 -7.65 4.45 -15.83
C THR A 124 -8.29 4.23 -14.46
N LEU A 125 -7.50 4.17 -13.37
CA LEU A 125 -8.03 4.07 -12.01
C LEU A 125 -8.83 5.32 -11.60
N LYS A 126 -8.36 6.52 -11.98
CA LYS A 126 -9.11 7.77 -11.74
C LYS A 126 -10.47 7.73 -12.44
N TYR A 127 -10.50 7.24 -13.68
CA TYR A 127 -11.74 7.11 -14.44
C TYR A 127 -12.68 6.08 -13.82
N LEU A 128 -12.18 4.88 -13.48
CA LEU A 128 -12.99 3.83 -12.85
C LEU A 128 -13.61 4.29 -11.52
N ARG A 129 -12.87 5.07 -10.72
CA ARG A 129 -13.38 5.66 -9.48
C ARG A 129 -14.56 6.62 -9.70
N GLN A 130 -14.60 7.31 -10.85
CA GLN A 130 -15.68 8.24 -11.18
C GLN A 130 -16.90 7.52 -11.76
N THR A 131 -16.69 6.40 -12.47
CA THR A 131 -17.78 5.65 -13.11
C THR A 131 -18.43 4.65 -12.15
N ASP A 132 -17.64 3.74 -11.57
CA ASP A 132 -18.12 2.59 -10.79
C ASP A 132 -17.28 2.41 -9.51
N TYR A 133 -17.76 2.96 -8.39
CA TYR A 133 -17.01 2.94 -7.13
C TYR A 133 -16.87 1.53 -6.53
N GLU A 134 -17.90 0.69 -6.59
CA GLU A 134 -17.85 -0.67 -6.04
C GLU A 134 -16.81 -1.55 -6.75
N ARG A 135 -16.75 -1.46 -8.09
CA ARG A 135 -15.76 -2.19 -8.89
C ARG A 135 -14.35 -1.68 -8.62
N PHE A 136 -14.20 -0.38 -8.41
CA PHE A 136 -12.93 0.22 -8.02
C PHE A 136 -12.42 -0.37 -6.69
N GLU A 137 -13.25 -0.45 -5.65
CA GLU A 137 -12.83 -1.01 -4.36
C GLU A 137 -12.48 -2.50 -4.43
N ARG A 138 -13.30 -3.31 -5.12
CA ARG A 138 -13.04 -4.75 -5.32
C ARG A 138 -11.69 -4.96 -6.02
N LEU A 139 -11.44 -4.22 -7.09
CA LEU A 139 -10.19 -4.27 -7.85
C LEU A 139 -8.96 -3.93 -7.00
N LEU A 140 -9.04 -2.89 -6.16
CA LEU A 140 -7.93 -2.52 -5.27
C LEU A 140 -7.58 -3.64 -4.29
N LYS A 141 -8.60 -4.32 -3.73
CA LYS A 141 -8.43 -5.46 -2.83
C LYS A 141 -7.77 -6.65 -3.54
N GLU A 142 -8.29 -7.04 -4.71
CA GLU A 142 -7.79 -8.17 -5.49
C GLU A 142 -6.35 -7.97 -5.97
N LEU A 143 -6.03 -6.79 -6.51
CA LEU A 143 -4.70 -6.51 -7.04
C LEU A 143 -3.69 -6.03 -5.99
N ARG A 144 -4.15 -5.79 -4.75
CA ARG A 144 -3.38 -5.19 -3.65
C ARG A 144 -2.71 -3.88 -4.06
N ILE A 145 -3.50 -2.96 -4.61
CA ILE A 145 -3.04 -1.64 -5.05
C ILE A 145 -3.53 -0.59 -4.05
N THR A 146 -2.64 0.29 -3.62
CA THR A 146 -3.00 1.48 -2.84
C THR A 146 -3.22 2.67 -3.79
N TYR A 147 -4.41 3.27 -3.74
CA TYR A 147 -4.71 4.48 -4.50
C TYR A 147 -4.36 5.71 -3.66
N VAL A 148 -3.53 6.59 -4.22
CA VAL A 148 -3.17 7.88 -3.62
C VAL A 148 -3.61 8.99 -4.55
N LEU A 149 -4.30 9.99 -3.99
CA LEU A 149 -4.72 11.17 -4.74
C LEU A 149 -3.46 11.98 -5.13
N PRO A 150 -3.30 12.38 -6.40
CA PRO A 150 -2.18 13.22 -6.79
C PRO A 150 -2.28 14.59 -6.11
N PRO A 151 -1.14 15.21 -5.72
CA PRO A 151 -1.15 16.55 -5.17
C PRO A 151 -1.65 17.55 -6.23
N ALA A 152 -2.32 18.62 -5.79
CA ALA A 152 -2.86 19.63 -6.69
C ALA A 152 -1.78 20.32 -7.54
N HIS A 153 -0.58 20.51 -6.99
CA HIS A 153 0.54 21.17 -7.67
C HIS A 153 1.84 20.44 -7.36
N VAL A 154 2.64 20.17 -8.39
CA VAL A 154 3.98 19.63 -8.23
C VAL A 154 4.95 20.81 -8.18
N ARG A 155 5.66 20.98 -7.06
CA ARG A 155 6.69 22.01 -6.90
C ARG A 155 8.06 21.34 -6.76
N TYR A 156 9.06 21.86 -7.45
CA TYR A 156 10.44 21.49 -7.21
C TYR A 156 10.91 22.14 -5.91
N HIS A 157 11.47 21.34 -5.00
CA HIS A 157 11.93 21.81 -3.70
C HIS A 157 13.43 22.08 -3.75
N THR A 158 13.81 23.33 -3.50
CA THR A 158 15.21 23.70 -3.31
C THR A 158 15.69 23.26 -1.92
N ARG A 159 17.01 23.08 -1.75
CA ARG A 159 17.60 22.72 -0.45
C ARG A 159 17.17 23.67 0.68
N ARG A 160 17.26 24.98 0.44
CA ARG A 160 16.80 26.02 1.39
C ARG A 160 15.34 25.85 1.79
N TYR A 161 14.47 25.50 0.85
CA TYR A 161 13.05 25.25 1.13
C TYR A 161 12.86 24.02 2.03
N LEU A 162 13.61 22.93 1.78
CA LEU A 162 13.54 21.70 2.59
C LEU A 162 14.02 21.95 4.02
N GLU A 163 15.12 22.67 4.20
CA GLU A 163 15.63 23.06 5.52
C GLU A 163 14.60 23.92 6.28
N LYS A 164 13.99 24.90 5.59
CA LYS A 164 12.90 25.71 6.14
C LYS A 164 11.69 24.86 6.55
N LEU A 165 11.34 23.83 5.79
CA LEU A 165 10.26 22.92 6.14
C LEU A 165 10.56 22.12 7.41
N VAL A 166 11.80 21.65 7.59
CA VAL A 166 12.20 20.91 8.79
C VAL A 166 12.05 21.78 10.03
N VAL A 167 12.56 23.02 9.98
CA VAL A 167 12.43 23.97 11.10
C VAL A 167 10.96 24.26 11.42
N ARG A 168 10.13 24.48 10.39
CA ARG A 168 8.68 24.69 10.56
C ARG A 168 7.97 23.49 11.18
N LYS A 169 8.35 22.26 10.82
CA LYS A 169 7.79 21.04 11.41
C LYS A 169 8.15 20.93 12.89
N LYS A 170 9.43 21.13 13.24
CA LYS A 170 9.89 21.11 14.63
C LYS A 170 9.16 22.13 15.51
N ALA A 171 9.09 23.39 15.06
CA ALA A 171 8.36 24.43 15.78
C ALA A 171 6.86 24.10 15.93
N ARG A 172 6.25 23.45 14.92
CA ARG A 172 4.87 22.98 15.01
C ARG A 172 4.72 21.86 16.04
N GLU A 173 5.65 20.92 16.10
CA GLU A 173 5.66 19.83 17.07
C GLU A 173 5.82 20.36 18.50
N GLU A 174 6.74 21.31 18.72
CA GLU A 174 6.91 21.99 20.01
C GLU A 174 5.64 22.73 20.43
N LYS A 175 5.01 23.47 19.50
CA LYS A 175 3.73 24.14 19.75
C LYS A 175 2.62 23.15 20.12
N LEU A 176 2.56 21.99 19.46
CA LEU A 176 1.56 20.96 19.77
C LEU A 176 1.81 20.31 21.14
N LYS A 177 3.08 20.12 21.54
CA LYS A 177 3.44 19.61 22.87
C LYS A 177 3.04 20.60 23.97
N ALA A 178 3.43 21.87 23.84
CA ALA A 178 3.06 22.90 24.81
C ALA A 178 1.54 23.07 24.93
N LEU A 179 0.80 22.98 23.81
CA LEU A 179 -0.66 22.98 23.84
C LEU A 179 -1.23 21.76 24.56
N ARG A 180 -0.62 20.57 24.41
CA ARG A 180 -1.05 19.36 25.08
C ARG A 180 -0.81 19.45 26.59
N GLU A 181 0.39 19.86 27.00
CA GLU A 181 0.75 20.11 28.40
C GLU A 181 -0.21 21.12 29.05
N PHE A 182 -0.45 22.25 28.39
CA PHE A 182 -1.41 23.25 28.87
C PHE A 182 -2.84 22.70 29.05
N LEU A 183 -3.31 21.87 28.11
CA LEU A 183 -4.63 21.25 28.21
C LEU A 183 -4.68 20.23 29.35
N ASP A 184 -3.61 19.46 29.56
CA ASP A 184 -3.54 18.45 30.59
C ASP A 184 -3.46 19.12 31.99
N ASP A 185 -2.63 20.15 32.16
CA ASP A 185 -2.58 20.96 33.40
C ASP A 185 -3.94 21.57 33.75
N ARG A 186 -4.64 22.09 32.73
CA ARG A 186 -5.97 22.69 32.92
C ARG A 186 -6.99 21.64 33.35
N LYS A 187 -6.97 20.45 32.74
CA LYS A 187 -7.84 19.33 33.14
C LYS A 187 -7.54 18.91 34.57
N GLU A 188 -6.28 18.80 34.95
CA GLU A 188 -5.88 18.43 36.31
C GLU A 188 -6.40 19.44 37.34
N LYS A 189 -6.28 20.74 37.07
CA LYS A 189 -6.84 21.79 37.94
C LYS A 189 -8.36 21.68 38.07
N GLN A 190 -9.06 21.47 36.96
CA GLN A 190 -10.51 21.26 36.97
C GLN A 190 -10.90 20.02 37.77
N LEU A 191 -10.17 18.91 37.62
CA LEU A 191 -10.41 17.68 38.39
C LEU A 191 -10.16 17.90 39.88
N ARG A 192 -9.11 18.64 40.25
CA ARG A 192 -8.84 19.04 41.64
C ARG A 192 -9.99 19.88 42.20
N GLU A 193 -10.43 20.91 41.48
CA GLU A 193 -11.59 21.74 41.86
C GLU A 193 -12.86 20.90 42.04
N ILE A 194 -13.15 20.00 41.09
CA ILE A 194 -14.31 19.11 41.17
C ILE A 194 -14.22 18.18 42.39
N ALA A 195 -13.06 17.61 42.68
CA ALA A 195 -12.87 16.73 43.84
C ALA A 195 -13.08 17.49 45.17
N ILE A 196 -12.61 18.73 45.25
CA ILE A 196 -12.86 19.61 46.41
C ILE A 196 -14.36 19.87 46.56
N LEU A 197 -15.04 20.29 45.48
CA LEU A 197 -16.47 20.58 45.51
C LEU A 197 -17.30 19.34 45.88
N LYS A 198 -16.96 18.15 45.35
CA LYS A 198 -17.62 16.88 45.74
C LYS A 198 -17.49 16.60 47.23
N LYS A 199 -16.31 16.85 47.81
CA LYS A 199 -16.06 16.69 49.24
C LYS A 199 -16.86 17.68 50.08
N GLU A 200 -16.93 18.95 49.66
CA GLU A 200 -17.71 20.00 50.33
C GLU A 200 -19.21 19.73 50.28
N LEU A 201 -19.70 19.18 49.17
CA LEU A 201 -21.11 18.80 48.97
C LEU A 201 -21.49 17.47 49.66
N GLY A 202 -20.52 16.72 50.20
CA GLY A 202 -20.76 15.47 50.93
C GLY A 202 -21.11 14.27 50.03
N HIS A 203 -20.75 14.30 48.75
CA HIS A 203 -20.92 13.15 47.83
C HIS A 203 -19.84 12.08 48.07
N GLU A 204 -20.16 10.81 47.81
CA GLU A 204 -19.19 9.70 47.88
C GLU A 204 -18.02 9.96 46.91
N LEU A 205 -16.80 10.01 47.44
CA LEU A 205 -15.58 10.21 46.67
C LEU A 205 -15.20 8.90 45.97
N THR A 206 -14.89 8.96 44.68
CA THR A 206 -14.30 7.81 44.01
C THR A 206 -12.83 7.68 44.44
N LYS A 207 -12.24 6.48 44.31
CA LYS A 207 -10.82 6.25 44.60
C LYS A 207 -9.90 7.19 43.82
N GLU A 208 -10.30 7.59 42.62
CA GLU A 208 -9.58 8.55 41.78
C GLU A 208 -9.63 9.97 42.36
N ASP A 209 -10.78 10.40 42.89
CA ASP A 209 -10.92 11.71 43.56
C ASP A 209 -10.08 11.75 44.86
N GLU A 210 -10.02 10.64 45.60
CA GLU A 210 -9.19 10.48 46.80
C GLU A 210 -7.69 10.55 46.48
N ASP A 211 -7.24 9.85 45.44
CA ASP A 211 -5.85 9.89 44.96
C ASP A 211 -5.45 11.30 44.50
N ILE A 212 -6.36 12.06 43.88
CA ILE A 212 -6.13 13.46 43.48
C ILE A 212 -5.97 14.37 44.71
N LEU A 213 -6.82 14.21 45.72
CA LEU A 213 -6.73 14.96 46.98
C LEU A 213 -5.48 14.60 47.80
N ALA A 214 -5.05 13.33 47.75
CA ALA A 214 -3.81 12.88 48.41
C ALA A 214 -2.58 13.56 47.78
N ARG A 215 -2.47 13.57 46.44
CA ARG A 215 -1.37 14.26 45.73
C ARG A 215 -1.31 15.76 46.02
N MET A 216 -2.46 16.41 46.27
CA MET A 216 -2.48 17.83 46.66
C MET A 216 -1.86 18.11 48.04
N LYS A 217 -1.94 17.15 48.98
CA LYS A 217 -1.34 17.32 50.31
C LYS A 217 0.18 17.19 50.29
N ASP A 218 0.73 16.44 49.35
CA ASP A 218 2.17 16.26 49.19
C ASP A 218 2.86 17.48 48.56
N ASP A 219 2.09 18.33 47.85
CA ASP A 219 2.56 19.56 47.21
C ASP A 219 2.62 20.79 48.16
N SER A 220 2.11 20.68 49.41
CA SER A 220 1.95 21.79 50.39
C SER A 220 2.96 21.75 51.53
#